data_AF-A0A940LEK9-F1
#
_entry.id   AF-A0A940LEK9-F1
#
_cell.length_a   1.000
_cell.length_b   1.000
_cell.length_c   1.000
_cell.angle_alpha   90.00
_cell.angle_beta   90.00
_cell.angle_gamma   90.00
#
_symmetry.space_group_name_H-M   'P 1'
#
loop_
_entity.id
_entity.type
_entity.pdbx_description
1 polymer ?
#
loop_
_entity_poly.entity_id
_entity_poly.type
_entity_poly.pdbx_seq_one_letter_code
_entity_poly.pdbx_strand_id
1 'polypeptide(L)'
;MALNVLNDFSFLTFLAGGLFMITGIIYKFKPPKKMTWFGAMQLKAARSSEEAWREAIRFAVKPIIVAGLFLTVVGLLPIFFSNFQFFTFLPATTLILATSLLLISSINKHINSLFDEAGNRRDNA
;
A
#
# COMPACT_ATOMS: atom_id res chain seq x y z
N MET A 1 8.31 33.34 15.72
CA MET A 1 8.42 31.86 15.81
C MET A 1 8.00 31.31 14.46
N ALA A 2 8.94 31.08 13.55
CA ALA A 2 8.61 30.59 12.22
C ALA A 2 8.21 29.11 12.32
N LEU A 3 6.99 28.79 11.91
CA LEU A 3 6.50 27.43 11.73
C LEU A 3 7.33 26.76 10.61
N ASN A 4 8.50 26.21 10.92
CA ASN A 4 9.16 25.21 10.05
C ASN A 4 8.45 23.86 10.26
N VAL A 5 7.16 23.79 9.91
CA VAL A 5 6.29 22.65 10.24
C VAL A 5 6.34 21.53 9.20
N LEU A 6 6.90 21.80 8.01
CA LEU A 6 7.29 20.75 7.10
C LEU A 6 8.71 20.29 7.43
N ASN A 7 8.82 19.24 8.24
CA ASN A 7 10.02 18.42 8.30
C ASN A 7 9.95 17.37 7.17
N ASP A 8 11.09 16.92 6.68
CA ASP A 8 11.22 15.94 5.59
C ASP A 8 10.36 14.69 5.86
N PHE A 9 10.30 14.28 7.14
CA PHE A 9 9.48 13.16 7.57
C PHE A 9 8.00 13.38 7.25
N SER A 10 7.43 14.50 7.72
CA SER A 10 6.01 14.83 7.55
C SER A 10 5.66 14.94 6.08
N PHE A 11 6.50 15.62 5.31
CA PHE A 11 6.27 15.81 3.87
C PHE A 11 6.25 14.47 3.12
N LEU A 12 7.25 13.62 3.33
CA LEU A 12 7.35 12.33 2.64
C LEU A 12 6.23 11.35 3.04
N THR A 13 5.97 11.21 4.34
CA THR A 13 4.94 10.28 4.82
C THR A 13 3.54 10.75 4.46
N PHE A 14 3.27 12.06 4.50
CA PHE A 14 2.00 12.63 4.06
C PHE A 14 1.78 12.44 2.56
N LEU A 15 2.79 12.74 1.73
CA LEU A 15 2.72 12.51 0.28
C LEU A 15 2.53 11.03 -0.06
N ALA A 16 3.31 10.14 0.54
CA ALA A 16 3.19 8.70 0.30
C ALA A 16 1.82 8.18 0.76
N GLY A 17 1.35 8.59 1.94
CA GLY A 17 0.04 8.25 2.46
C GLY A 17 -1.10 8.73 1.55
N GLY A 18 -1.01 9.98 1.07
CA GLY A 18 -1.95 10.55 0.11
C GLY A 18 -1.97 9.78 -1.21
N LEU A 19 -0.81 9.45 -1.78
CA LEU A 19 -0.72 8.65 -3.00
C LEU A 19 -1.32 7.26 -2.82
N PHE A 20 -1.08 6.60 -1.69
CA PHE A 20 -1.65 5.29 -1.38
C PHE A 20 -3.16 5.38 -1.27
N MET A 21 -3.67 6.38 -0.55
CA MET A 21 -5.10 6.58 -0.37
C MET A 21 -5.80 6.88 -1.70
N ILE A 22 -5.26 7.79 -2.51
CA ILE A 22 -5.79 8.14 -3.84
C ILE A 22 -5.79 6.89 -4.74
N THR A 23 -4.69 6.14 -4.79
CA THR A 23 -4.57 4.92 -5.60
C THR A 23 -5.60 3.87 -5.17
N GLY A 24 -5.73 3.64 -3.86
CA GLY A 24 -6.71 2.71 -3.31
C GLY A 24 -8.15 3.13 -3.61
N ILE A 25 -8.47 4.43 -3.52
CA ILE A 25 -9.78 4.98 -3.88
C ILE A 25 -10.06 4.81 -5.38
N ILE A 26 -9.08 5.10 -6.24
CA ILE A 26 -9.20 4.90 -7.70
C ILE A 26 -9.51 3.44 -8.00
N TYR A 27 -8.78 2.50 -7.41
CA TYR A 27 -9.05 1.07 -7.61
C TYR A 27 -10.35 0.58 -6.96
N LYS A 28 -10.85 1.26 -5.92
CA LYS A 28 -12.18 0.99 -5.36
C LYS A 28 -13.30 1.35 -6.33
N PHE A 29 -13.20 2.50 -7.02
CA PHE A 29 -14.24 2.98 -7.94
C PHE A 29 -14.09 2.43 -9.36
N LYS A 30 -12.85 2.27 -9.83
CA LYS A 30 -12.51 1.78 -11.16
C LYS A 30 -11.46 0.69 -11.06
N PRO A 31 -11.82 -0.51 -10.53
CA PRO A 31 -10.92 -1.64 -10.57
C PRO A 31 -10.60 -1.97 -12.04
N PRO A 32 -9.33 -2.14 -12.42
CA PRO A 32 -8.99 -2.50 -13.77
C PRO A 32 -9.60 -3.88 -14.08
N LYS A 33 -10.33 -3.98 -15.19
CA LYS A 33 -11.13 -5.17 -15.52
C LYS A 33 -10.33 -6.28 -16.17
N LYS A 34 -9.15 -5.95 -16.70
CA LYS A 34 -8.27 -6.84 -17.44
C LYS A 34 -6.84 -6.64 -16.98
N MET A 35 -6.07 -7.72 -16.98
CA MET A 35 -4.64 -7.68 -16.74
C MET A 35 -3.95 -6.89 -17.86
N THR A 36 -3.63 -5.62 -17.60
CA THR A 36 -2.87 -4.75 -18.50
C THR A 36 -1.51 -4.45 -17.92
N TRP A 37 -0.51 -4.13 -18.74
CA TRP A 37 0.86 -3.83 -18.30
C TRP A 37 0.91 -2.71 -17.24
N PHE A 38 0.08 -1.66 -17.38
CA PHE A 38 -0.01 -0.55 -16.42
C PHE A 38 -0.76 -0.88 -15.12
N GLY A 39 -1.72 -1.82 -15.17
CA GLY A 39 -2.48 -2.28 -14.01
C GLY A 39 -1.95 -3.59 -13.40
N ALA A 40 -0.83 -4.10 -13.92
CA ALA A 40 -0.31 -5.41 -13.57
C ALA A 40 0.25 -5.38 -12.16
N MET A 41 -0.52 -5.91 -11.21
CA MET A 41 0.00 -6.50 -9.99
C MET A 41 1.19 -7.41 -10.36
N GLN A 42 2.43 -6.98 -10.10
CA GLN A 42 3.62 -7.71 -10.57
C GLN A 42 3.92 -8.97 -9.75
N LEU A 43 3.16 -9.23 -8.68
CA LEU A 43 3.25 -10.45 -7.89
C LEU A 43 3.08 -11.69 -8.76
N LYS A 44 4.05 -12.60 -8.74
CA LYS A 44 4.04 -13.85 -9.52
C LYS A 44 2.75 -14.65 -9.26
N ALA A 45 2.35 -14.74 -7.99
CA ALA A 45 1.12 -15.43 -7.57
C ALA A 45 -0.16 -14.79 -8.14
N ALA A 46 -0.19 -13.46 -8.30
CA ALA A 46 -1.34 -12.76 -8.87
C ALA A 46 -1.38 -12.82 -10.41
N ARG A 47 -0.32 -13.29 -11.07
CA ARG A 47 -0.24 -13.43 -12.54
C ARG A 47 -0.53 -14.85 -13.04
N SER A 48 -0.84 -15.78 -12.15
CA SER A 48 -1.12 -17.17 -12.51
C SER A 48 -2.42 -17.33 -13.30
N SER A 49 -3.45 -16.54 -12.98
CA SER A 49 -4.71 -16.48 -13.74
C SER A 49 -5.36 -15.09 -13.67
N GLU A 50 -6.24 -14.77 -14.63
CA GLU A 50 -6.99 -13.50 -14.61
C GLU A 50 -7.89 -13.40 -13.37
N GLU A 51 -8.38 -14.54 -12.87
CA GLU A 51 -9.17 -14.60 -11.65
C GLU A 51 -8.33 -14.26 -10.41
N ALA A 52 -7.13 -14.87 -10.27
CA ALA A 52 -6.20 -14.56 -9.20
C ALA A 52 -5.80 -13.08 -9.21
N TRP A 53 -5.60 -12.52 -10.40
CA TRP A 53 -5.29 -11.10 -10.57
C TRP A 53 -6.43 -10.19 -10.08
N ARG A 54 -7.68 -10.50 -10.44
CA ARG A 54 -8.86 -9.73 -10.01
C ARG A 54 -9.05 -9.80 -8.50
N GLU A 55 -8.88 -10.98 -7.91
CA GLU A 55 -9.00 -11.15 -6.45
C GLU A 55 -7.88 -10.42 -5.72
N ALA A 56 -6.65 -10.42 -6.26
CA ALA A 56 -5.51 -9.70 -5.68
C ALA A 56 -5.78 -8.20 -5.60
N ILE A 57 -6.30 -7.61 -6.68
CA ILE A 57 -6.67 -6.19 -6.71
C ILE A 57 -7.81 -5.91 -5.75
N ARG A 58 -8.87 -6.72 -5.78
CA ARG A 58 -10.04 -6.56 -4.90
C ARG A 58 -9.63 -6.58 -3.43
N PHE A 59 -8.77 -7.53 -3.05
CA PHE A 59 -8.21 -7.61 -1.70
C PHE A 59 -7.32 -6.42 -1.39
N ALA A 60 -6.43 -6.02 -2.29
CA ALA A 60 -5.45 -4.94 -2.09
C ALA A 60 -6.07 -3.56 -1.87
N VAL A 61 -7.27 -3.28 -2.40
CA VAL A 61 -7.93 -1.97 -2.25
C VAL A 61 -8.06 -1.54 -0.79
N LYS A 62 -8.57 -2.42 0.09
CA LYS A 62 -8.81 -2.05 1.49
C LYS A 62 -7.49 -1.80 2.26
N PRO A 63 -6.50 -2.72 2.26
CA PRO A 63 -5.21 -2.51 2.90
C PRO A 63 -4.47 -1.28 2.39
N ILE A 64 -4.50 -1.00 1.08
CA ILE A 64 -3.84 0.19 0.51
C ILE A 64 -4.47 1.48 1.07
N ILE A 65 -5.80 1.56 1.14
CA ILE A 65 -6.48 2.74 1.71
C ILE A 65 -6.13 2.89 3.20
N VAL A 66 -6.15 1.80 3.96
CA VAL A 66 -5.84 1.81 5.41
C VAL A 66 -4.37 2.19 5.65
N ALA A 67 -3.45 1.66 4.85
CA ALA A 67 -2.03 2.02 4.91
C ALA A 67 -1.80 3.49 4.54
N GLY A 68 -2.51 3.99 3.53
CA GLY A 68 -2.48 5.41 3.16
C GLY A 68 -2.94 6.30 4.30
N LEU A 69 -4.09 5.98 4.90
CA LEU A 69 -4.62 6.70 6.06
C LEU A 69 -3.65 6.66 7.25
N PHE A 70 -3.06 5.49 7.53
CA PHE A 70 -2.07 5.33 8.59
C PHE A 70 -0.84 6.21 8.37
N LEU A 71 -0.24 6.18 7.17
CA LEU A 71 0.91 7.01 6.82
C LEU A 71 0.59 8.51 6.90
N THR A 72 -0.60 8.92 6.45
CA THR A 72 -1.05 10.30 6.55
C THR A 72 -1.19 10.75 8.01
N VAL A 73 -1.80 9.93 8.87
CA VAL A 73 -1.93 10.25 10.31
C VAL A 73 -0.56 10.31 10.99
N VAL A 74 0.33 9.36 10.70
CA VAL A 74 1.69 9.36 11.25
C VAL A 74 2.50 10.57 10.79
N GLY A 75 2.33 11.00 9.53
CA GLY A 75 2.98 12.21 9.01
C GLY A 75 2.52 13.52 9.67
N LEU A 76 1.38 13.52 10.37
CA LEU A 76 0.92 14.68 11.15
C LEU A 76 1.48 14.71 12.58
N LEU A 77 1.99 13.58 13.10
CA LEU A 77 2.54 13.52 14.47
C LEU A 77 3.65 14.56 14.74
N PRO A 78 4.63 14.81 13.84
CA PRO A 78 5.70 15.76 14.12
C PRO A 78 5.21 17.19 14.34
N ILE A 79 4.01 17.55 13.83
CA ILE A 79 3.38 18.86 14.05
C ILE A 79 3.04 19.06 15.53
N PHE A 80 2.61 17.99 16.21
CA PHE A 80 2.24 18.01 17.63
C PHE A 80 3.43 17.73 18.55
N PHE A 81 4.47 17.06 18.04
CA PHE A 81 5.61 16.55 18.81
C PHE A 81 6.94 17.13 18.32
N SER A 82 7.08 18.46 18.35
CA SER A 82 8.21 19.23 17.79
C SER A 82 9.60 18.91 18.38
N ASN A 83 9.67 18.16 19.48
CA ASN A 83 10.92 17.89 20.21
C ASN A 83 11.64 16.60 19.79
N PHE A 84 11.05 15.80 18.90
CA PHE A 84 11.68 14.54 18.48
C PHE A 84 12.62 14.77 17.29
N GLN A 85 13.92 14.74 17.57
CA GLN A 85 14.98 14.71 16.53
C GLN A 85 14.92 13.46 15.63
N PHE A 86 14.07 12.49 15.97
CA PHE A 86 13.87 11.27 15.19
C PHE A 86 13.01 11.46 13.93
N PHE A 87 12.31 12.58 13.75
CA PHE A 87 11.48 12.77 12.56
C PHE A 87 12.30 13.25 11.35
N THR A 88 13.22 12.42 10.86
CA THR A 88 14.08 12.73 9.70
C THR A 88 13.72 11.89 8.46
N PHE A 89 14.42 12.13 7.36
CA PHE A 89 14.26 11.41 6.09
C PHE A 89 14.36 9.88 6.21
N LEU A 90 15.35 9.37 6.97
CA LEU A 90 15.64 7.95 7.08
C LEU A 90 14.47 7.13 7.72
N PRO A 91 13.89 7.54 8.87
CA PRO A 91 12.74 6.85 9.43
C PRO A 91 11.48 6.98 8.58
N ALA A 92 11.27 8.09 7.86
CA ALA A 92 10.15 8.21 6.92
C ALA A 92 10.25 7.20 5.78
N THR A 93 11.40 7.14 5.12
CA THR A 93 11.64 6.18 4.03
C THR A 93 11.56 4.73 4.52
N THR A 94 12.12 4.42 5.70
CA THR A 94 12.02 3.10 6.32
C THR A 94 10.57 2.71 6.58
N LEU A 95 9.75 3.62 7.12
CA LEU A 95 8.33 3.38 7.39
C LEU A 95 7.54 3.12 6.10
N ILE A 96 7.76 3.92 5.05
CA ILE A 96 7.10 3.77 3.75
C ILE A 96 7.47 2.42 3.12
N LEU A 97 8.75 2.05 3.14
CA LEU A 97 9.22 0.77 2.62
C LEU A 97 8.65 -0.41 3.40
N ALA A 98 8.69 -0.36 4.73
CA ALA A 98 8.12 -1.40 5.59
C ALA A 98 6.62 -1.58 5.31
N THR A 99 5.86 -0.48 5.21
CA THR A 99 4.42 -0.51 4.88
C THR A 99 4.18 -1.14 3.51
N SER A 100 4.99 -0.78 2.51
CA SER A 100 4.89 -1.34 1.16
C SER A 100 5.16 -2.84 1.13
N LEU A 101 6.19 -3.30 1.85
CA LEU A 101 6.53 -4.73 1.95
C LEU A 101 5.47 -5.53 2.69
N LEU A 102 4.86 -4.95 3.74
CA LEU A 102 3.74 -5.57 4.47
C LEU A 102 2.51 -5.73 3.57
N LEU A 103 2.20 -4.74 2.73
CA LEU A 103 1.11 -4.83 1.76
C LEU A 103 1.37 -5.95 0.75
N ILE A 104 2.55 -5.96 0.14
CA ILE A 104 2.95 -7.00 -0.84
C ILE A 104 2.85 -8.39 -0.20
N SER A 105 3.42 -8.57 0.99
CA SER A 105 3.39 -9.85 1.71
C SER A 105 1.98 -10.29 2.07
N SER A 106 1.13 -9.36 2.51
CA SER A 106 -0.27 -9.66 2.86
C SER A 106 -1.07 -10.11 1.65
N ILE A 107 -0.88 -9.44 0.50
CA ILE A 107 -1.57 -9.81 -0.73
C ILE A 107 -1.04 -11.14 -1.25
N ASN A 108 0.27 -11.38 -1.20
CA ASN A 108 0.86 -12.64 -1.63
C ASN A 108 0.37 -13.81 -0.76
N LYS A 109 0.28 -13.61 0.56
CA LYS A 109 -0.28 -14.59 1.49
C LYS A 109 -1.75 -14.89 1.18
N HIS A 110 -2.55 -13.86 0.91
CA HIS A 110 -3.95 -14.02 0.56
C HIS A 110 -4.13 -14.80 -0.75
N ILE A 111 -3.37 -14.46 -1.79
CA ILE A 111 -3.47 -15.15 -3.08
C ILE A 111 -2.97 -16.59 -3.01
N ASN A 112 -1.85 -16.84 -2.34
CA ASN A 112 -1.34 -18.20 -2.15
C ASN A 112 -2.27 -19.09 -1.30
N SER A 113 -3.15 -18.48 -0.50
CA SER A 113 -4.17 -19.24 0.24
C SER A 113 -5.35 -19.67 -0.64
N LEU A 114 -5.66 -18.91 -1.69
CA LEU A 114 -6.81 -19.15 -2.57
C LEU A 114 -6.43 -19.89 -3.87
N PHE A 115 -5.22 -19.67 -4.38
CA PHE A 115 -4.78 -20.18 -5.67
C PHE A 115 -3.51 -21.04 -5.54
N ASP A 116 -3.36 -22.01 -6.43
CA ASP A 116 -2.12 -22.78 -6.62
C ASP A 116 -1.13 -22.03 -7.55
N GLU A 117 0.06 -22.60 -7.76
CA GLU A 117 1.05 -22.01 -8.67
C GLU A 117 0.63 -22.04 -10.15
N ALA A 118 -0.31 -22.91 -10.51
CA ALA A 118 -0.87 -23.03 -11.84
C ALA A 118 -2.04 -22.06 -12.10
N GLY A 119 -2.53 -21.36 -11.06
CA GLY A 119 -3.60 -20.39 -11.14
C GLY A 119 -5.01 -20.96 -10.95
N ASN A 120 -5.13 -22.22 -10.52
CA ASN A 120 -6.39 -22.83 -10.14
C ASN A 120 -6.76 -22.46 -8.71
N ARG A 121 -8.06 -22.31 -8.43
CA ARG A 121 -8.54 -22.20 -7.05
C ARG A 121 -8.26 -23.50 -6.29
N ARG A 122 -7.83 -23.37 -5.05
CA ARG A 122 -7.70 -24.51 -4.13
C ARG A 122 -9.08 -24.90 -3.65
N ASP A 123 -9.40 -26.20 -3.64
CA ASP A 123 -10.71 -26.72 -3.21
C ASP A 123 -11.07 -26.45 -1.74
N ASN A 124 -10.11 -25.97 -0.94
CA ASN A 124 -10.28 -25.61 0.47
C ASN A 124 -10.45 -24.09 0.70
N ALA A 125 -10.66 -23.29 -0.36
CA ALA A 125 -10.70 -21.82 -0.35
C ALA A 125 -12.10 -21.23 -0.21
#